data_AF-A0A9D8LW35-F1
#
_entry.id   AF-A0A9D8LW35-F1
#
_cell.length_a   1.000
_cell.length_b   1.000
_cell.length_c   1.000
_cell.angle_alpha   90.00
_cell.angle_beta   90.00
_cell.angle_gamma   90.00
#
_symmetry.space_group_name_H-M   'P 1'
#
loop_
_entity.id
_entity.type
_entity.pdbx_description
1 polymer ?
#
loop_
_entity_poly.entity_id
_entity_poly.type
_entity_poly.pdbx_seq_one_letter_code
_entity_poly.pdbx_strand_id
1 'polypeptide(L)'
;MKLTLDTNCLINHFDSESETATSRDEIAQLIRYATNGRAQVVITTRAEADLDQDKDEQRRKRLKGNLAMFEVISSVLRWDESSWDGGDVWADKKTEVLADEIQKVLFPGLAEEDKRFGNKIRDVDHLAAHVMAGRDIFVTDDRHLIGRSDELKKLGSVVMRPAECVAYIQGIDERVRPKTLTSSSSGEYQNKSLSGVAKFDYSNNNGNFAIGEGHFLFETHWSKASDISIHAYRRNSSIEGLALVKDTDWIKGIKDAAGYNYSSSHRTPIINQIVLWRNINGLYAATKILEIKDDSRQDQYDELVFEFQILVEGASFA
;
A
#
# COMPACT_ATOMS: atom_id res chain seq x y z
N MET A 1 2.03 -2.53 8.04
CA MET A 1 2.04 -1.18 8.64
C MET A 1 2.38 -1.28 10.12
N LYS A 2 3.26 -0.44 10.65
CA LYS A 2 3.74 -0.41 12.04
C LYS A 2 3.17 0.80 12.79
N LEU A 3 2.17 0.59 13.64
CA LEU A 3 1.42 1.64 14.32
C LEU A 3 1.77 1.75 15.81
N THR A 4 2.03 2.94 16.31
CA THR A 4 2.16 3.17 17.77
C THR A 4 0.91 3.89 18.24
N LEU A 5 0.20 3.31 19.21
CA LEU A 5 -0.98 3.96 19.79
C LEU A 5 -0.55 4.74 21.04
N ASP A 6 -1.01 5.98 21.11
CA ASP A 6 -0.97 6.76 22.33
C ASP A 6 -1.83 6.10 23.42
N THR A 7 -1.33 6.15 24.65
CA THR A 7 -1.98 5.61 25.85
C THR A 7 -3.36 6.21 26.03
N ASN A 8 -3.51 7.52 25.81
CA ASN A 8 -4.76 8.23 26.01
C ASN A 8 -5.88 7.70 25.09
N CYS A 9 -5.56 7.34 23.84
CA CYS A 9 -6.53 6.74 22.92
C CYS A 9 -7.01 5.37 23.41
N LEU A 10 -6.11 4.56 23.98
CA LEU A 10 -6.46 3.23 24.48
C LEU A 10 -7.25 3.29 25.79
N ILE A 11 -6.85 4.17 26.72
CA ILE A 11 -7.59 4.40 27.97
C ILE A 11 -9.02 4.84 27.64
N ASN A 12 -9.19 5.82 26.74
CA ASN A 12 -10.51 6.28 26.31
C ASN A 12 -11.34 5.17 25.64
N HIS A 13 -10.71 4.27 24.88
CA HIS A 13 -11.40 3.15 24.25
C HIS A 13 -11.90 2.10 25.26
N PHE A 14 -11.07 1.75 26.24
CA PHE A 14 -11.39 0.72 27.23
C PHE A 14 -12.22 1.22 28.41
N ASP A 15 -12.28 2.53 28.62
CA ASP A 15 -13.09 3.14 29.66
C ASP A 15 -14.51 3.45 29.17
N SER A 16 -15.35 2.41 29.14
CA SER A 16 -16.72 2.44 28.62
C SER A 16 -17.69 3.37 29.36
N GLU A 17 -17.29 3.96 30.49
CA GLU A 17 -18.10 4.85 31.33
C GLU A 17 -17.81 6.35 31.11
N SER A 18 -16.79 6.67 30.31
CA SER A 18 -16.45 8.06 29.99
C SER A 18 -17.31 8.57 28.82
N GLU A 19 -18.20 9.53 29.07
CA GLU A 19 -18.98 10.25 28.03
C GLU A 19 -18.10 11.02 27.02
N THR A 20 -16.78 11.09 27.26
CA THR A 20 -15.81 11.84 26.45
C THR A 20 -14.95 10.96 25.52
N ALA A 21 -15.20 9.65 25.46
CA ALA A 21 -14.44 8.72 24.61
C ALA A 21 -14.60 9.08 23.12
N THR A 22 -13.62 9.78 22.58
CA THR A 22 -13.50 10.06 21.15
C THR A 22 -12.81 8.88 20.47
N SER A 23 -13.17 8.63 19.22
CA SER A 23 -12.50 7.65 18.35
C SER A 23 -12.53 6.17 18.78
N ARG A 24 -13.52 5.77 19.59
CA ARG A 24 -13.65 4.39 20.09
C ARG A 24 -13.75 3.36 18.97
N ASP A 25 -14.56 3.62 17.94
CA ASP A 25 -14.79 2.69 16.84
C ASP A 25 -13.56 2.56 15.94
N GLU A 26 -12.85 3.66 15.73
CA GLU A 26 -11.61 3.70 14.97
C GLU A 26 -10.50 2.92 15.68
N ILE A 27 -10.34 3.08 16.99
CA ILE A 27 -9.39 2.29 17.78
C ILE A 27 -9.77 0.80 17.74
N ALA A 28 -11.06 0.46 17.87
CA ALA A 28 -11.52 -0.92 17.71
C ALA A 28 -11.14 -1.49 16.34
N GLN A 29 -11.26 -0.66 15.29
CA GLN A 29 -10.92 -1.05 13.93
C GLN A 29 -9.40 -1.21 13.72
N LEU A 30 -8.57 -0.35 14.32
CA LEU A 30 -7.10 -0.51 14.31
C LEU A 30 -6.66 -1.78 15.05
N ILE A 31 -7.31 -2.12 16.15
CA ILE A 31 -7.08 -3.40 16.86
C ILE A 31 -7.46 -4.58 15.97
N ARG A 32 -8.60 -4.51 15.26
CA ARG A 32 -8.97 -5.54 14.27
C ARG A 32 -7.95 -5.68 13.14
N TYR A 33 -7.34 -4.58 12.71
CA TYR A 33 -6.23 -4.63 11.75
C TYR A 33 -4.98 -5.27 12.34
N ALA A 34 -4.75 -5.15 13.65
CA ALA A 34 -3.67 -5.86 14.31
C ALA A 34 -3.92 -7.38 14.34
N THR A 35 -5.13 -7.80 14.76
CA THR A 35 -5.46 -9.22 14.94
C THR A 35 -5.55 -10.00 13.62
N ASN A 36 -5.82 -9.33 12.50
CA ASN A 36 -5.83 -9.95 11.17
C ASN A 36 -4.51 -9.79 10.38
N GLY A 37 -3.45 -9.28 11.03
CA GLY A 37 -2.11 -9.14 10.44
C GLY A 37 -1.95 -8.00 9.43
N ARG A 38 -2.93 -7.10 9.29
CA ARG A 38 -2.83 -5.92 8.39
C ARG A 38 -1.97 -4.80 8.98
N ALA A 39 -1.91 -4.71 10.30
CA ALA A 39 -1.04 -3.79 11.02
C ALA A 39 -0.33 -4.51 12.16
N GLN A 40 0.82 -3.99 12.59
CA GLN A 40 1.43 -4.32 13.87
C GLN A 40 1.17 -3.12 14.78
N VAL A 41 0.41 -3.32 15.85
CA VAL A 41 0.10 -2.28 16.83
C VAL A 41 0.94 -2.49 18.08
N VAL A 42 1.60 -1.44 18.56
CA VAL A 42 2.37 -1.43 19.81
C VAL A 42 1.94 -0.28 20.68
N ILE A 43 2.21 -0.42 21.97
CA ILE A 43 2.17 0.64 22.98
C ILE A 43 3.57 0.89 23.52
N THR A 44 3.83 2.05 24.12
CA THR A 44 5.12 2.29 24.79
C THR A 44 5.05 1.85 26.26
N THR A 45 6.19 1.52 26.86
CA THR A 45 6.32 1.20 28.31
C THR A 45 5.73 2.28 29.23
N ARG A 46 5.73 3.55 28.79
CA ARG A 46 5.15 4.67 29.55
C ARG A 46 3.62 4.58 29.66
N ALA A 47 2.96 3.84 28.78
CA ALA A 47 1.52 3.57 28.87
C ALA A 47 1.14 2.85 30.17
N GLU A 48 1.98 1.93 30.63
CA GLU A 48 1.76 1.23 31.90
C GLU A 48 2.03 2.15 33.10
N ALA A 49 3.04 3.02 33.00
CA ALA A 49 3.38 4.00 34.03
C ALA A 49 2.29 5.08 34.19
N ASP A 50 1.66 5.51 33.10
CA ASP A 50 0.53 6.45 33.13
C ASP A 50 -0.69 5.84 33.85
N LEU A 51 -0.93 4.54 33.64
CA LEU A 51 -1.98 3.81 34.37
C LEU A 51 -1.68 3.64 35.85
N ASP A 52 -0.41 3.57 36.25
CA ASP A 52 -0.04 3.44 37.66
C ASP A 52 -0.39 4.66 38.51
N GLN A 53 -0.57 5.81 37.88
CA GLN A 53 -1.01 7.06 38.50
C GLN A 53 -2.55 7.12 38.72
N ASP A 54 -3.29 6.14 38.20
CA ASP A 54 -4.73 6.03 38.42
C ASP A 54 -5.02 5.66 39.89
N LYS A 55 -5.90 6.45 40.52
CA LYS A 55 -6.31 6.27 41.93
C LYS A 55 -7.31 5.14 42.11
N ASP A 56 -8.03 4.75 41.05
CA ASP A 56 -8.97 3.64 41.10
C ASP A 56 -8.26 2.32 40.79
N GLU A 57 -8.06 1.51 41.84
CA GLU A 57 -7.36 0.23 41.74
C GLU A 57 -8.10 -0.78 40.85
N GLN A 58 -9.43 -0.78 40.83
CA GLN A 58 -10.23 -1.71 40.03
C GLN A 58 -10.17 -1.32 38.54
N ARG A 59 -10.34 -0.04 38.23
CA ARG A 59 -10.18 0.51 36.88
C ARG A 59 -8.78 0.25 36.36
N ARG A 60 -7.75 0.52 37.16
CA ARG A 60 -6.34 0.27 36.81
C ARG A 60 -6.06 -1.19 36.48
N LYS A 61 -6.50 -2.14 37.32
CA LYS A 61 -6.30 -3.58 37.07
C LYS A 61 -6.97 -4.03 35.77
N ARG A 62 -8.19 -3.55 35.50
CA ARG A 62 -8.91 -3.84 34.25
C ARG A 62 -8.16 -3.31 33.03
N LEU A 63 -7.70 -2.05 33.06
CA LEU A 63 -6.97 -1.43 31.95
C LEU A 63 -5.62 -2.11 31.71
N LYS A 64 -4.86 -2.44 32.75
CA LYS A 64 -3.60 -3.21 32.62
C LYS A 64 -3.82 -4.59 32.00
N GLY A 65 -4.89 -5.30 32.38
CA GLY A 65 -5.25 -6.58 31.77
C GLY A 65 -5.54 -6.46 30.27
N ASN A 66 -6.21 -5.38 29.85
CA ASN A 66 -6.47 -5.11 28.44
C ASN A 66 -5.21 -4.68 27.68
N LEU A 67 -4.31 -3.90 28.29
CA LEU A 67 -3.07 -3.47 27.63
C LEU A 67 -2.06 -4.60 27.44
N ALA A 68 -2.08 -5.63 28.29
CA ALA A 68 -1.20 -6.79 28.19
C ALA A 68 -1.33 -7.58 26.87
N MET A 69 -2.38 -7.32 26.08
CA MET A 69 -2.54 -7.90 24.74
C MET A 69 -1.62 -7.29 23.67
N PHE A 70 -1.04 -6.12 23.95
CA PHE A 70 -0.18 -5.39 23.01
C PHE A 70 1.29 -5.66 23.27
N GLU A 71 2.07 -5.69 22.20
CA GLU A 71 3.52 -5.64 22.29
C GLU A 71 3.95 -4.24 22.77
N VAL A 72 4.88 -4.20 23.72
CA VAL A 72 5.36 -2.97 24.36
C VAL A 72 6.75 -2.62 23.84
N ILE A 73 6.95 -1.37 23.40
CA ILE A 73 8.27 -0.83 23.06
C ILE A 73 8.88 -0.05 24.24
N SER A 74 10.17 -0.26 24.51
CA SER A 74 10.92 0.46 25.55
C SER A 74 10.91 1.97 25.27
N SER A 75 10.76 2.77 26.32
CA SER A 75 10.79 4.23 26.25
C SER A 75 12.21 4.77 26.40
N VAL A 76 12.40 6.07 26.14
CA VAL A 76 13.68 6.73 26.36
C VAL A 76 13.97 6.83 27.86
N LEU A 77 15.13 6.32 28.28
CA LEU A 77 15.69 6.49 29.62
C LEU A 77 16.09 7.95 29.84
N ARG A 78 15.51 8.63 30.84
CA ARG A 78 16.00 9.92 31.35
C ARG A 78 16.55 9.73 32.76
N TRP A 79 17.76 10.25 32.98
CA TRP A 79 18.60 10.02 34.17
C TRP A 79 17.96 10.51 35.48
N ASP A 80 17.03 11.45 35.42
CA ASP A 80 16.40 12.08 36.60
C ASP A 80 14.98 11.61 36.94
N GLU A 81 14.39 10.63 36.23
CA GLU A 81 12.99 10.22 36.47
C GLU A 81 12.67 8.71 36.39
N SER A 82 13.66 7.81 36.30
CA SER A 82 13.38 6.36 36.12
C SER A 82 13.91 5.50 37.28
N SER A 83 13.06 4.62 37.83
CA SER A 83 13.43 3.59 38.80
C SER A 83 14.12 2.42 38.10
N TRP A 84 15.11 1.83 38.78
CA TRP A 84 15.99 0.77 38.28
C TRP A 84 15.31 -0.62 38.24
N ASP A 85 14.15 -0.74 37.60
CA ASP A 85 13.41 -2.00 37.58
C ASP A 85 12.62 -2.25 36.30
N GLY A 86 13.32 -2.29 35.16
CA GLY A 86 12.96 -3.22 34.09
C GLY A 86 13.07 -2.68 32.66
N GLY A 87 14.07 -3.19 31.91
CA GLY A 87 14.02 -3.21 30.43
C GLY A 87 14.51 -1.96 29.69
N ASP A 88 15.19 -1.07 30.40
CA ASP A 88 15.59 0.23 29.92
C ASP A 88 16.95 0.18 29.18
N VAL A 89 16.94 0.54 27.88
CA VAL A 89 18.12 0.54 27.01
C VAL A 89 18.86 1.87 27.14
N TRP A 90 20.16 1.80 27.41
CA TRP A 90 21.08 2.95 27.52
C TRP A 90 20.78 4.02 26.46
N ALA A 91 20.49 5.25 26.90
CA ALA A 91 20.32 6.39 26.00
C ALA A 91 21.64 6.69 25.27
N ASP A 92 21.74 6.23 24.02
CA ASP A 92 22.79 6.67 23.09
C ASP A 92 22.64 8.18 22.85
N LYS A 93 23.73 8.90 22.58
CA LYS A 93 23.71 10.35 22.30
C LYS A 93 22.73 10.75 21.20
N LYS A 94 22.42 9.82 20.29
CA LYS A 94 21.43 10.00 19.23
C LYS A 94 20.00 10.11 19.76
N THR A 95 19.68 9.38 20.82
CA THR A 95 18.36 9.39 21.47
C THR A 95 18.09 10.73 22.14
N GLU A 96 19.08 11.26 22.84
CA GLU A 96 19.02 12.56 23.52
C GLU A 96 18.82 13.70 22.50
N VAL A 97 19.58 13.68 21.39
CA VAL A 97 19.42 14.67 20.31
C VAL A 97 18.03 14.63 19.68
N LEU A 98 17.49 13.43 19.42
CA LEU A 98 16.16 13.30 18.83
C LEU A 98 15.06 13.77 19.79
N ALA A 99 15.15 13.39 21.08
CA ALA A 99 14.21 13.84 22.10
C ALA A 99 14.25 15.37 22.26
N ASP A 100 15.43 15.99 22.23
CA ASP A 100 15.60 17.44 22.25
C ASP A 100 14.98 18.13 21.03
N GLU A 101 15.13 17.56 19.84
CA GLU A 101 14.51 18.08 18.61
C GLU A 101 12.99 18.00 18.67
N ILE A 102 12.44 16.86 19.11
CA ILE A 102 11.00 16.69 19.29
C ILE A 102 10.48 17.66 20.37
N GLN A 103 11.20 17.82 21.48
CA GLN A 103 10.85 18.77 22.54
C GLN A 103 10.82 20.21 22.01
N LYS A 104 11.79 20.62 21.19
CA LYS A 104 11.81 21.97 20.61
C LYS A 104 10.62 22.23 19.69
N VAL A 105 10.15 21.21 18.97
CA VAL A 105 8.96 21.30 18.11
C VAL A 105 7.68 21.39 18.96
N LEU A 106 7.53 20.49 19.95
CA LEU A 106 6.30 20.42 20.74
C LEU A 106 6.20 21.53 21.78
N PHE A 107 7.28 21.80 22.51
CA PHE A 107 7.31 22.65 23.68
C PHE A 107 8.56 23.56 23.66
N PRO A 108 8.61 24.53 22.75
CA PRO A 108 9.73 25.47 22.68
C PRO A 108 9.87 26.24 24.00
N GLY A 109 11.03 26.14 24.64
CA GLY A 109 11.31 26.81 25.91
C GLY A 109 10.72 26.15 27.15
N LEU A 110 10.39 24.85 27.08
CA LEU A 110 10.01 24.07 28.26
C LEU A 110 11.11 24.10 29.33
N ALA A 111 10.74 24.49 30.55
CA ALA A 111 11.64 24.57 31.71
C ALA A 111 11.16 23.61 32.81
N GLU A 112 12.08 23.12 33.64
CA GLU A 112 11.82 22.12 34.68
C GLU A 112 10.83 22.59 35.74
N GLU A 113 10.70 23.91 35.94
CA GLU A 113 9.77 24.49 36.90
C GLU A 113 8.32 24.53 36.39
N ASP A 114 8.05 24.10 35.15
CA ASP A 114 6.70 24.03 34.60
C ASP A 114 5.88 22.97 35.37
N LYS A 115 4.71 23.36 35.86
CA LYS A 115 3.79 22.47 36.60
C LYS A 115 3.37 21.22 35.81
N ARG A 116 3.49 21.25 34.49
CA ARG A 116 3.18 20.12 33.59
C ARG A 116 4.43 19.55 32.92
N PHE A 117 5.62 19.87 33.41
CA PHE A 117 6.89 19.42 32.83
C PHE A 117 6.90 17.91 32.59
N GLY A 118 6.62 17.11 33.63
CA GLY A 118 6.61 15.65 33.52
C GLY A 118 5.64 15.10 32.46
N ASN A 119 4.45 15.69 32.32
CA ASN A 119 3.49 15.24 31.29
C ASN A 119 3.99 15.59 29.88
N LYS A 120 4.51 16.80 29.70
CA LYS A 120 5.05 17.25 28.41
C LYS A 120 6.28 16.43 27.99
N ILE A 121 7.12 16.07 28.95
CA ILE A 121 8.28 15.20 28.70
C ILE A 121 7.85 13.79 28.30
N ARG A 122 6.79 13.24 28.90
CA ARG A 122 6.23 11.95 28.47
C ARG A 122 5.83 12.00 27.00
N ASP A 123 5.09 13.02 26.55
CA ASP A 123 4.69 13.14 25.14
C ASP A 123 5.91 13.12 24.18
N VAL A 124 7.01 13.78 24.58
CA VAL A 124 8.28 13.76 23.84
C VAL A 124 8.87 12.35 23.80
N ASP A 125 8.93 11.66 24.93
CA ASP A 125 9.52 10.32 25.04
C ASP A 125 8.71 9.26 24.27
N HIS A 126 7.38 9.38 24.24
CA HIS A 126 6.50 8.53 23.45
C HIS A 126 6.82 8.63 21.94
N LEU A 127 7.00 9.85 21.43
CA LEU A 127 7.33 10.09 20.03
C LEU A 127 8.77 9.72 19.70
N ALA A 128 9.72 9.99 20.60
CA ALA A 128 11.11 9.58 20.41
C ALA A 128 11.22 8.06 20.30
N ALA A 129 10.56 7.31 21.21
CA ALA A 129 10.51 5.85 21.15
C ALA A 129 9.85 5.34 19.85
N HIS A 130 8.77 5.98 19.39
CA HIS A 130 8.11 5.69 18.13
C HIS A 130 9.08 5.80 16.93
N VAL A 131 9.78 6.93 16.82
CA VAL A 131 10.72 7.19 15.72
C VAL A 131 11.92 6.23 15.78
N MET A 132 12.50 6.05 16.97
CA MET A 132 13.65 5.14 17.16
C MET A 132 13.33 3.69 16.83
N ALA A 133 12.12 3.23 17.12
CA ALA A 133 11.67 1.89 16.78
C ALA A 133 11.34 1.72 15.28
N GLY A 134 11.52 2.75 14.45
CA GLY A 134 11.28 2.70 13.01
C GLY A 134 9.84 2.35 12.68
N ARG A 135 8.91 2.94 13.44
CA ARG A 135 7.46 2.75 13.28
C ARG A 135 6.94 3.73 12.22
N ASP A 136 5.82 3.38 11.59
CA ASP A 136 5.32 4.13 10.44
C ASP A 136 4.43 5.31 10.85
N ILE A 137 3.50 5.10 11.80
CA ILE A 137 2.48 6.09 12.21
C ILE A 137 2.30 6.08 13.73
N PHE A 138 2.30 7.27 14.33
CA PHE A 138 1.91 7.53 15.71
C PHE A 138 0.44 8.00 15.74
N VAL A 139 -0.41 7.29 16.47
CA VAL A 139 -1.86 7.53 16.50
C VAL A 139 -2.24 8.16 17.83
N THR A 140 -2.81 9.37 17.78
CA THR A 140 -3.22 10.13 18.97
C THR A 140 -4.42 11.03 18.67
N ASP A 141 -5.23 11.32 19.69
CA ASP A 141 -6.29 12.34 19.66
C ASP A 141 -5.82 13.69 20.23
N ASP A 142 -4.57 13.79 20.69
CA ASP A 142 -4.01 15.03 21.22
C ASP A 142 -3.91 16.11 20.13
N ARG A 143 -4.72 17.16 20.28
CA ARG A 143 -4.77 18.29 19.35
C ARG A 143 -3.44 19.02 19.23
N HIS A 144 -2.63 19.04 20.29
CA HIS A 144 -1.31 19.67 20.29
C HIS A 144 -0.33 18.90 19.41
N LEU A 145 -0.27 17.58 19.56
CA LEU A 145 0.54 16.71 18.71
C LEU A 145 0.09 16.78 17.24
N ILE A 146 -1.22 16.70 17.01
CA ILE A 146 -1.80 16.81 15.66
C ILE A 146 -1.48 18.17 15.03
N GLY A 147 -1.56 19.27 15.80
CA GLY A 147 -1.23 20.61 15.34
C GLY A 147 0.23 20.80 14.92
N ARG A 148 1.13 19.89 15.32
CA ARG A 148 2.57 19.89 14.97
C ARG A 148 2.97 18.75 14.02
N SER A 149 2.00 18.01 13.49
CA SER A 149 2.23 16.83 12.63
C SER A 149 3.17 17.08 11.45
N ASP A 150 3.05 18.22 10.75
CA ASP A 150 3.93 18.58 9.62
C ASP A 150 5.39 18.80 10.03
N GLU A 151 5.63 19.34 11.24
CA GLU A 151 6.96 19.56 11.80
C GLU A 151 7.56 18.22 12.26
N LEU A 152 6.76 17.41 12.96
CA LEU A 152 7.15 16.07 13.44
C LEU A 152 7.46 15.12 12.27
N LYS A 153 6.78 15.27 11.14
CA LYS A 153 7.05 14.50 9.92
C LYS A 153 8.47 14.73 9.39
N LYS A 154 9.03 15.94 9.55
CA LYS A 154 10.42 16.23 9.16
C LYS A 154 11.44 15.50 10.03
N LEU A 155 11.05 15.15 11.26
CA LEU A 155 11.83 14.35 12.20
C LEU A 155 11.58 12.84 12.06
N GLY A 156 10.81 12.42 11.04
CA GLY A 156 10.53 11.01 10.76
C GLY A 156 9.31 10.44 11.48
N SER A 157 8.48 11.28 12.12
CA SER A 157 7.24 10.84 12.79
C SER A 157 6.00 11.28 12.02
N VAL A 158 5.23 10.33 11.49
CA VAL A 158 3.90 10.62 10.94
C VAL A 158 2.87 10.50 12.06
N VAL A 159 2.24 11.62 12.41
CA VAL A 159 1.20 11.66 13.46
C VAL A 159 -0.17 11.77 12.82
N MET A 160 -1.11 10.91 13.22
CA MET A 160 -2.47 10.87 12.68
C MET A 160 -3.52 10.70 13.79
N ARG A 161 -4.71 11.23 13.56
CA ARG A 161 -5.89 10.83 14.36
C ARG A 161 -6.28 9.39 14.05
N PRO A 162 -6.99 8.68 14.94
CA PRO A 162 -7.46 7.33 14.67
C PRO A 162 -8.27 7.21 13.37
N ALA A 163 -9.19 8.14 13.10
CA ALA A 163 -9.99 8.16 11.87
C ALA A 163 -9.15 8.33 10.60
N GLU A 164 -8.16 9.22 10.65
CA GLU A 164 -7.23 9.45 9.54
C GLU A 164 -6.37 8.21 9.29
N CYS A 165 -5.89 7.56 10.35
CA CYS A 165 -5.11 6.33 10.25
C CYS A 165 -5.94 5.17 9.66
N VAL A 166 -7.20 5.01 10.07
CA VAL A 166 -8.11 4.01 9.49
C VAL A 166 -8.32 4.28 8.00
N ALA A 167 -8.65 5.53 7.63
CA ALA A 167 -8.83 5.91 6.22
C ALA A 167 -7.55 5.72 5.41
N TYR A 168 -6.38 5.98 5.99
CA TYR A 168 -5.08 5.78 5.35
C TYR A 168 -4.83 4.30 5.04
N ILE A 169 -5.07 3.41 6.00
CA ILE A 169 -4.93 1.95 5.79
C ILE A 169 -5.93 1.45 4.75
N GLN A 170 -7.19 1.91 4.81
CA GLN A 170 -8.21 1.57 3.82
C GLN A 170 -7.84 2.05 2.42
N GLY A 171 -7.31 3.27 2.30
CA GLY A 171 -6.84 3.82 1.04
C GLY A 171 -5.65 3.06 0.45
N ILE A 172 -4.79 2.46 1.28
CA ILE A 172 -3.76 1.52 0.81
C ILE A 172 -4.43 0.27 0.24
N ASP A 173 -5.37 -0.34 0.96
CA ASP A 173 -6.11 -1.53 0.50
C ASP A 173 -6.81 -1.26 -0.84
N GLU A 174 -7.47 -0.12 -0.99
CA GLU A 174 -8.16 0.27 -2.23
C GLU A 174 -7.22 0.46 -3.41
N ARG A 175 -6.00 0.98 -3.18
CA ARG A 175 -4.98 1.12 -4.23
C ARG A 175 -4.40 -0.22 -4.66
N VAL A 176 -4.41 -1.21 -3.77
CA VAL A 176 -3.87 -2.56 -4.03
C VAL A 176 -4.95 -3.51 -4.56
N ARG A 177 -6.23 -3.22 -4.33
CA ARG A 177 -7.34 -4.03 -4.86
C ARG A 177 -7.37 -3.97 -6.39
N PRO A 178 -7.46 -5.13 -7.07
CA PRO A 178 -7.71 -5.17 -8.51
C PRO A 178 -9.00 -4.42 -8.84
N LYS A 179 -8.93 -3.55 -9.83
CA LYS A 179 -10.08 -2.81 -10.35
C LYS A 179 -10.86 -3.69 -11.32
N THR A 180 -12.17 -3.80 -11.12
CA THR A 180 -13.08 -4.40 -12.11
C THR A 180 -13.16 -3.50 -13.32
N LEU A 181 -12.67 -3.98 -14.46
CA LEU A 181 -12.73 -3.28 -15.73
C LEU A 181 -13.90 -3.77 -16.57
N THR A 182 -14.49 -2.86 -17.35
CA THR A 182 -15.54 -3.16 -18.31
C THR A 182 -15.03 -2.84 -19.70
N SER A 183 -15.15 -3.79 -20.63
CA SER A 183 -14.77 -3.59 -22.02
C SER A 183 -15.69 -2.59 -22.70
N SER A 184 -15.10 -1.69 -23.48
CA SER A 184 -15.84 -0.81 -24.40
C SER A 184 -16.08 -1.43 -25.78
N SER A 185 -15.47 -2.58 -26.07
CA SER A 185 -15.54 -3.26 -27.37
C SER A 185 -16.86 -3.99 -27.59
N SER A 186 -17.34 -4.01 -28.85
CA SER A 186 -18.55 -4.73 -29.24
C SER A 186 -18.34 -6.25 -29.23
N GLY A 187 -19.43 -7.01 -29.33
CA GLY A 187 -19.45 -8.47 -29.13
C GLY A 187 -18.48 -9.29 -30.00
N GLU A 188 -18.18 -8.82 -31.22
CA GLU A 188 -17.27 -9.50 -32.15
C GLU A 188 -15.79 -9.10 -31.97
N TYR A 189 -15.51 -7.98 -31.31
CA TYR A 189 -14.16 -7.50 -30.98
C TYR A 189 -13.76 -7.84 -29.54
N GLN A 190 -14.31 -8.94 -29.01
CA GLN A 190 -13.98 -9.42 -27.68
C GLN A 190 -13.94 -10.93 -27.61
N ASN A 191 -13.03 -11.45 -26.78
CA ASN A 191 -13.03 -12.84 -26.34
C ASN A 191 -12.78 -12.89 -24.83
N LYS A 192 -13.82 -13.23 -24.06
CA LYS A 192 -13.79 -13.24 -22.59
C LYS A 192 -12.99 -14.40 -21.99
N SER A 193 -12.58 -15.35 -22.81
CA SER A 193 -11.80 -16.51 -22.36
C SER A 193 -10.44 -16.07 -21.82
N LEU A 194 -9.85 -16.89 -20.94
CA LEU A 194 -8.49 -16.65 -20.43
C LEU A 194 -7.40 -17.10 -21.40
N SER A 195 -7.76 -17.85 -22.44
CA SER A 195 -6.84 -18.25 -23.50
C SER A 195 -7.63 -18.60 -24.76
N GLY A 196 -6.98 -18.54 -25.92
CA GLY A 196 -7.57 -18.97 -27.18
C GLY A 196 -6.90 -18.33 -28.38
N VAL A 197 -7.61 -18.34 -29.50
CA VAL A 197 -7.20 -17.64 -30.71
C VAL A 197 -8.25 -16.57 -31.02
N ALA A 198 -7.77 -15.35 -31.28
CA ALA A 198 -8.59 -14.24 -31.73
C ALA A 198 -8.32 -13.99 -33.21
N LYS A 199 -9.38 -13.61 -33.92
CA LYS A 199 -9.38 -13.33 -35.35
C LYS A 199 -10.34 -12.18 -35.60
N PHE A 200 -9.85 -11.05 -36.12
CA PHE A 200 -10.67 -9.87 -36.34
C PHE A 200 -10.05 -8.95 -37.39
N ASP A 201 -10.88 -8.06 -37.94
CA ASP A 201 -10.46 -7.00 -38.84
C ASP A 201 -9.93 -5.81 -38.04
N TYR A 202 -8.61 -5.59 -38.10
CA TYR A 202 -7.96 -4.53 -37.33
C TYR A 202 -8.11 -3.12 -37.94
N SER A 203 -8.70 -2.98 -39.13
CA SER A 203 -9.07 -1.68 -39.69
C SER A 203 -10.32 -1.10 -39.02
N ASN A 204 -11.13 -1.98 -38.43
CA ASN A 204 -12.37 -1.66 -37.74
C ASN A 204 -12.19 -1.58 -36.22
N ASN A 205 -13.22 -1.08 -35.51
CA ASN A 205 -13.20 -0.86 -34.05
C ASN A 205 -11.96 -0.08 -33.55
N ASN A 206 -11.43 0.83 -34.36
CA ASN A 206 -10.18 1.55 -34.11
C ASN A 206 -8.98 0.63 -33.80
N GLY A 207 -8.96 -0.59 -34.37
CA GLY A 207 -7.93 -1.59 -34.12
C GLY A 207 -7.98 -2.21 -32.72
N ASN A 208 -9.06 -1.99 -31.96
CA ASN A 208 -9.19 -2.52 -30.61
C ASN A 208 -9.75 -3.94 -30.61
N PHE A 209 -9.19 -4.79 -29.75
CA PHE A 209 -9.73 -6.10 -29.45
C PHE A 209 -9.54 -6.42 -27.96
N ALA A 210 -10.61 -6.81 -27.29
CA ALA A 210 -10.61 -7.12 -25.86
C ALA A 210 -10.41 -8.62 -25.60
N ILE A 211 -9.51 -8.97 -24.69
CA ILE A 211 -9.39 -10.33 -24.16
C ILE A 211 -9.63 -10.34 -22.64
N GLY A 212 -10.25 -11.41 -22.14
CA GLY A 212 -10.63 -11.56 -20.73
C GLY A 212 -11.79 -10.65 -20.31
N GLU A 213 -12.04 -10.56 -19.00
CA GLU A 213 -13.07 -9.69 -18.41
C GLU A 213 -12.74 -9.31 -16.95
N GLY A 214 -13.40 -8.27 -16.43
CA GLY A 214 -13.27 -7.85 -15.04
C GLY A 214 -11.83 -7.47 -14.69
N HIS A 215 -11.24 -8.12 -13.69
CA HIS A 215 -9.84 -7.86 -13.29
C HIS A 215 -8.84 -8.27 -14.37
N PHE A 216 -9.21 -9.24 -15.21
CA PHE A 216 -8.40 -9.85 -16.26
C PHE A 216 -8.65 -9.23 -17.65
N LEU A 217 -9.27 -8.05 -17.72
CA LEU A 217 -9.50 -7.39 -19.01
C LEU A 217 -8.19 -6.81 -19.57
N PHE A 218 -7.96 -7.04 -20.86
CA PHE A 218 -6.94 -6.38 -21.66
C PHE A 218 -7.55 -5.89 -22.97
N GLU A 219 -7.67 -4.58 -23.16
CA GLU A 219 -8.05 -4.00 -24.45
C GLU A 219 -6.78 -3.72 -25.26
N THR A 220 -6.48 -4.64 -26.17
CA THR A 220 -5.33 -4.53 -27.08
C THR A 220 -5.66 -3.54 -28.21
N HIS A 221 -4.66 -2.80 -28.69
CA HIS A 221 -4.80 -1.89 -29.83
C HIS A 221 -3.75 -2.21 -30.88
N TRP A 222 -4.20 -2.37 -32.12
CA TRP A 222 -3.40 -2.76 -33.26
C TRP A 222 -3.53 -1.77 -34.42
N SER A 223 -2.49 -1.65 -35.25
CA SER A 223 -2.62 -0.95 -36.53
C SER A 223 -1.69 -1.52 -37.59
N LYS A 224 -2.03 -1.25 -38.84
CA LYS A 224 -1.25 -1.61 -40.02
C LYS A 224 0.23 -1.20 -39.89
N ALA A 225 1.13 -2.08 -40.31
CA ALA A 225 2.56 -1.79 -40.46
C ALA A 225 3.14 -2.40 -41.76
N SER A 226 3.01 -3.71 -41.96
CA SER A 226 3.31 -4.42 -43.21
C SER A 226 2.53 -5.74 -43.31
N ASP A 227 2.78 -6.51 -44.37
CA ASP A 227 2.27 -7.87 -44.60
C ASP A 227 2.89 -8.92 -43.66
N ILE A 228 3.97 -8.59 -42.94
CA ILE A 228 4.63 -9.51 -41.99
C ILE A 228 4.74 -8.95 -40.57
N SER A 229 4.30 -7.70 -40.35
CA SER A 229 4.45 -7.00 -39.08
C SER A 229 3.22 -6.17 -38.76
N ILE A 230 2.91 -6.00 -37.48
CA ILE A 230 1.80 -5.17 -37.03
C ILE A 230 2.23 -4.26 -35.88
N HIS A 231 1.68 -3.05 -35.79
CA HIS A 231 1.94 -2.17 -34.64
C HIS A 231 0.99 -2.51 -33.49
N ALA A 232 1.54 -2.73 -32.30
CA ALA A 232 0.83 -2.86 -31.04
C ALA A 232 1.02 -1.60 -30.20
N TYR A 233 -0.04 -1.06 -29.61
CA TYR A 233 0.01 0.18 -28.84
C TYR A 233 -0.52 0.04 -27.42
N ARG A 234 0.13 0.74 -26.50
CA ARG A 234 -0.35 1.02 -25.14
C ARG A 234 -1.23 2.27 -25.13
N ARG A 235 -2.42 2.18 -25.73
CA ARG A 235 -3.37 3.32 -25.81
C ARG A 235 -4.59 3.20 -24.91
N ASN A 236 -5.04 1.99 -24.62
CA ASN A 236 -6.25 1.79 -23.84
C ASN A 236 -6.01 1.92 -22.33
N SER A 237 -7.02 2.44 -21.62
CA SER A 237 -6.96 2.71 -20.17
C SER A 237 -6.84 1.44 -19.32
N SER A 238 -7.18 0.28 -19.87
CA SER A 238 -6.95 -1.02 -19.23
C SER A 238 -5.48 -1.46 -19.28
N ILE A 239 -4.62 -0.87 -20.12
CA ILE A 239 -3.23 -1.31 -20.31
C ILE A 239 -2.22 -0.33 -19.69
N GLU A 240 -1.39 -0.83 -18.78
CA GLU A 240 -0.31 -0.08 -18.13
C GLU A 240 1.05 -0.24 -18.85
N GLY A 241 1.29 -1.38 -19.50
CA GLY A 241 2.58 -1.69 -20.11
C GLY A 241 2.49 -2.59 -21.34
N LEU A 242 3.46 -2.41 -22.24
CA LEU A 242 3.65 -3.23 -23.44
C LEU A 242 5.12 -3.66 -23.62
N ALA A 243 5.38 -4.95 -23.78
CA ALA A 243 6.71 -5.50 -24.02
C ALA A 243 6.73 -6.46 -25.22
N LEU A 244 7.90 -6.59 -25.85
CA LEU A 244 8.15 -7.56 -26.93
C LEU A 244 9.06 -8.67 -26.39
N VAL A 245 8.63 -9.91 -26.55
CA VAL A 245 9.39 -11.10 -26.17
C VAL A 245 10.41 -11.41 -27.26
N LYS A 246 11.67 -11.68 -26.87
CA LYS A 246 12.79 -11.85 -27.82
C LYS A 246 13.55 -13.17 -27.65
N ASP A 247 13.30 -13.87 -26.56
CA ASP A 247 14.00 -15.06 -26.08
C ASP A 247 13.19 -16.35 -26.30
N THR A 248 11.90 -16.25 -26.63
CA THR A 248 11.03 -17.39 -27.00
C THR A 248 9.95 -16.95 -27.99
N ASP A 249 9.52 -17.85 -28.86
CA ASP A 249 8.36 -17.72 -29.75
C ASP A 249 7.15 -18.56 -29.26
N TRP A 250 7.28 -19.19 -28.10
CA TRP A 250 6.26 -20.01 -27.47
C TRP A 250 5.79 -19.37 -26.17
N ILE A 251 4.49 -19.11 -26.04
CA ILE A 251 3.89 -18.41 -24.89
C ILE A 251 4.26 -19.10 -23.57
N LYS A 252 4.11 -20.42 -23.48
CA LYS A 252 4.45 -21.16 -22.25
C LYS A 252 5.95 -21.27 -21.99
N GLY A 253 6.80 -20.82 -22.92
CA GLY A 253 8.24 -20.67 -22.72
C GLY A 253 8.60 -19.45 -21.84
N ILE A 254 7.65 -18.54 -21.60
CA ILE A 254 7.85 -17.32 -20.81
C ILE A 254 7.81 -17.68 -19.31
N LYS A 255 8.98 -17.64 -18.67
CA LYS A 255 9.14 -18.01 -17.25
C LYS A 255 8.81 -16.88 -16.27
N ASP A 256 9.09 -15.63 -16.67
CA ASP A 256 8.85 -14.45 -15.84
C ASP A 256 8.45 -13.27 -16.73
N ALA A 257 7.13 -13.02 -16.81
CA ALA A 257 6.59 -11.90 -17.57
C ALA A 257 7.00 -10.54 -16.99
N ALA A 258 7.22 -10.42 -15.67
CA ALA A 258 7.51 -9.15 -15.02
C ALA A 258 8.92 -8.62 -15.37
N GLY A 259 9.85 -9.51 -15.74
CA GLY A 259 11.23 -9.17 -16.08
C GLY A 259 11.44 -8.47 -17.43
N TYR A 260 10.41 -8.35 -18.26
CA TYR A 260 10.53 -7.76 -19.60
C TYR A 260 10.50 -6.22 -19.58
N ASN A 261 10.96 -5.60 -20.66
CA ASN A 261 10.99 -4.13 -20.79
C ASN A 261 9.66 -3.55 -21.31
N TYR A 262 8.91 -2.93 -20.40
CA TYR A 262 7.62 -2.27 -20.63
C TYR A 262 7.68 -0.75 -20.87
N SER A 263 8.88 -0.17 -21.07
CA SER A 263 9.05 1.29 -21.16
C SER A 263 8.51 1.92 -22.45
N SER A 264 8.18 1.12 -23.47
CA SER A 264 7.73 1.61 -24.77
C SER A 264 6.21 1.75 -24.81
N SER A 265 5.73 2.83 -25.44
CA SER A 265 4.31 3.03 -25.73
C SER A 265 3.80 2.17 -26.89
N HIS A 266 4.70 1.59 -27.69
CA HIS A 266 4.36 0.77 -28.84
C HIS A 266 5.43 -0.31 -29.10
N ARG A 267 5.03 -1.39 -29.77
CA ARG A 267 5.91 -2.45 -30.28
C ARG A 267 5.47 -2.82 -31.69
N THR A 268 6.37 -3.36 -32.49
CA THR A 268 6.05 -3.81 -33.86
C THR A 268 6.43 -5.28 -33.98
N PRO A 269 5.65 -6.21 -33.41
CA PRO A 269 5.89 -7.64 -33.60
C PRO A 269 5.76 -8.04 -35.06
N ILE A 270 6.58 -9.01 -35.47
CA ILE A 270 6.38 -9.78 -36.71
C ILE A 270 5.61 -11.07 -36.44
N ILE A 271 5.19 -11.77 -37.49
CA ILE A 271 4.59 -13.11 -37.38
C ILE A 271 5.48 -14.03 -36.52
N ASN A 272 4.84 -14.83 -35.66
CA ASN A 272 5.42 -15.68 -34.61
C ASN A 272 6.04 -14.97 -33.40
N GLN A 273 6.14 -13.64 -33.37
CA GLN A 273 6.57 -12.94 -32.16
C GLN A 273 5.43 -12.79 -31.15
N ILE A 274 5.83 -12.66 -29.89
CA ILE A 274 4.91 -12.52 -28.76
C ILE A 274 5.02 -11.10 -28.20
N VAL A 275 3.85 -10.51 -27.98
CA VAL A 275 3.69 -9.26 -27.23
C VAL A 275 3.15 -9.58 -25.84
N LEU A 276 3.78 -9.01 -24.82
CA LEU A 276 3.30 -9.06 -23.45
C LEU A 276 2.58 -7.76 -23.10
N TRP A 277 1.41 -7.90 -22.52
CA TRP A 277 0.55 -6.84 -22.04
C TRP A 277 0.55 -6.89 -20.52
N ARG A 278 0.71 -5.73 -19.88
CA ARG A 278 0.46 -5.55 -18.44
C ARG A 278 -0.73 -4.64 -18.27
N ASN A 279 -1.78 -5.10 -17.59
CA ASN A 279 -2.95 -4.27 -17.33
C ASN A 279 -2.76 -3.39 -16.08
N ILE A 280 -3.70 -2.48 -15.82
CA ILE A 280 -3.61 -1.57 -14.65
C ILE A 280 -3.74 -2.26 -13.29
N ASN A 281 -4.08 -3.54 -13.27
CA ASN A 281 -4.10 -4.37 -12.07
C ASN A 281 -2.78 -5.14 -11.87
N GLY A 282 -1.78 -4.90 -12.73
CA GLY A 282 -0.49 -5.60 -12.70
C GLY A 282 -0.54 -7.04 -13.21
N LEU A 283 -1.63 -7.46 -13.86
CA LEU A 283 -1.77 -8.78 -14.47
C LEU A 283 -1.17 -8.81 -15.88
N TYR A 284 -0.80 -10.01 -16.32
CA TYR A 284 -0.12 -10.21 -17.60
C TYR A 284 -0.96 -11.02 -18.59
N ALA A 285 -0.87 -10.64 -19.86
CA ALA A 285 -1.35 -11.44 -20.99
C ALA A 285 -0.29 -11.50 -22.08
N ALA A 286 -0.22 -12.62 -22.79
CA ALA A 286 0.64 -12.81 -23.95
C ALA A 286 -0.22 -12.93 -25.20
N THR A 287 0.20 -12.30 -26.30
CA THR A 287 -0.41 -12.47 -27.63
C THR A 287 0.68 -12.83 -28.65
N LYS A 288 0.60 -14.01 -29.24
CA LYS A 288 1.48 -14.47 -30.33
C LYS A 288 0.82 -14.17 -31.67
N ILE A 289 1.52 -13.43 -32.53
CA ILE A 289 1.02 -13.12 -33.88
C ILE A 289 1.08 -14.38 -34.74
N LEU A 290 -0.05 -14.81 -35.29
CA LEU A 290 -0.14 -16.01 -36.13
C LEU A 290 -0.22 -15.66 -37.62
N GLU A 291 -1.04 -14.66 -37.96
CA GLU A 291 -1.31 -14.27 -39.34
C GLU A 291 -1.65 -12.78 -39.42
N ILE A 292 -1.23 -12.12 -40.50
CA ILE A 292 -1.57 -10.73 -40.84
C ILE A 292 -2.00 -10.72 -42.31
N LYS A 293 -3.13 -10.07 -42.59
CA LYS A 293 -3.55 -9.69 -43.95
C LYS A 293 -3.61 -8.18 -44.08
N ASP A 294 -3.18 -7.66 -45.23
CA ASP A 294 -3.13 -6.22 -45.53
C ASP A 294 -3.76 -5.91 -46.89
N ASP A 295 -4.91 -5.23 -46.85
CA ASP A 295 -5.70 -4.86 -48.03
C ASP A 295 -5.04 -3.81 -48.94
N SER A 296 -4.04 -3.08 -48.44
CA SER A 296 -3.30 -2.07 -49.19
C SER A 296 -2.21 -2.71 -50.06
N ARG A 297 -2.09 -4.03 -50.01
CA ARG A 297 -1.07 -4.85 -50.68
C ARG A 297 -1.71 -5.88 -51.59
N GLN A 298 -1.92 -7.10 -51.10
CA GLN A 298 -2.33 -8.25 -51.90
C GLN A 298 -3.58 -8.95 -51.36
N ASP A 299 -3.98 -8.64 -50.13
CA ASP A 299 -5.16 -9.24 -49.51
C ASP A 299 -6.43 -8.47 -49.86
N GLN A 300 -7.57 -9.12 -49.66
CA GLN A 300 -8.89 -8.52 -49.93
C GLN A 300 -9.42 -7.66 -48.77
N TYR A 301 -8.86 -7.84 -47.57
CA TYR A 301 -9.29 -7.18 -46.34
C TYR A 301 -8.17 -7.23 -45.30
N ASP A 302 -8.24 -6.35 -44.31
CA ASP A 302 -7.33 -6.34 -43.16
C ASP A 302 -7.77 -7.38 -42.13
N GLU A 303 -6.85 -8.22 -41.67
CA GLU A 303 -7.13 -9.24 -40.66
C GLU A 303 -5.92 -9.55 -39.80
N LEU A 304 -6.13 -9.64 -38.49
CA LEU A 304 -5.13 -10.08 -37.54
C LEU A 304 -5.62 -11.36 -36.86
N VAL A 305 -4.76 -12.38 -36.87
CA VAL A 305 -4.95 -13.60 -36.08
C VAL A 305 -3.86 -13.69 -35.05
N PHE A 306 -4.23 -13.82 -33.78
CA PHE A 306 -3.28 -14.06 -32.69
C PHE A 306 -3.77 -15.14 -31.72
N GLU A 307 -2.84 -15.95 -31.22
CA GLU A 307 -3.06 -16.78 -30.04
C GLU A 307 -2.85 -15.91 -28.80
N PHE A 308 -3.64 -16.11 -27.75
CA PHE A 308 -3.45 -15.42 -26.49
C PHE A 308 -3.62 -16.32 -25.28
N GLN A 309 -2.96 -15.92 -24.20
CA GLN A 309 -3.12 -16.50 -22.87
C GLN A 309 -3.03 -15.38 -21.82
N ILE A 310 -3.93 -15.40 -20.86
CA ILE A 310 -3.98 -14.51 -19.71
C ILE A 310 -3.47 -15.30 -18.51
N LEU A 311 -2.59 -14.66 -17.75
CA LEU A 311 -1.98 -15.24 -16.58
C LEU A 311 -2.92 -15.08 -15.39
N VAL A 312 -3.34 -16.20 -14.80
CA VAL A 312 -4.28 -16.23 -13.66
C VAL A 312 -3.54 -16.15 -12.32
N GLU A 313 -2.36 -16.78 -12.21
CA GLU A 313 -1.54 -16.80 -10.99
C GLU A 313 -0.03 -16.81 -11.31
N GLY A 314 0.77 -16.04 -10.55
CA GLY A 314 2.23 -16.00 -10.69
C GLY A 314 2.74 -15.04 -11.76
N ALA A 315 3.90 -15.36 -12.35
CA ALA A 315 4.50 -14.62 -13.47
C ALA A 315 4.97 -15.54 -14.62
N SER A 316 4.69 -16.83 -14.52
CA SER A 316 5.06 -17.86 -15.51
C SER A 316 3.84 -18.25 -16.34
N PHE A 317 4.02 -18.38 -17.65
CA PHE A 317 3.02 -18.96 -18.56
C PHE A 317 3.17 -20.47 -18.75
N ALA A 318 4.19 -21.07 -18.12
CA ALA A 318 4.46 -22.51 -18.14
C ALA A 318 3.32 -23.35 -17.55
#